data_AF-A0A0F8FVQ7-F1
#
_entry.id   AF-A0A0F8FVQ7-F1
#
_cell.length_a   1.000
_cell.length_b   1.000
_cell.length_c   1.000
_cell.angle_alpha   90.00
_cell.angle_beta   90.00
_cell.angle_gamma   90.00
#
_symmetry.space_group_name_H-M   'P 1'
#
loop_
_entity.id
_entity.type
_entity.pdbx_description
1 polymer ?
#
loop_
_entity_poly.entity_id
_entity_poly.type
_entity_poly.pdbx_seq_one_letter_code
_entity_poly.pdbx_strand_id
1 'polypeptide(L)' 'KISVLVDLEGLPLSIIVVPANENDSTLYVPTLKNFKIQRPIGRPVNRPSKVTADAIYDTVNGSE' A
#
# COMPACT_ATOMS: atom_id res chain seq x y z
N LYS A 1 -3.71 -5.81 -12.99
CA LYS A 1 -4.25 -5.93 -11.61
C LYS A 1 -4.38 -4.55 -11.00
N ILE A 2 -5.30 -4.36 -10.04
CA ILE A 2 -5.53 -3.07 -9.39
C ILE A 2 -5.32 -3.26 -7.89
N SER A 3 -4.45 -2.44 -7.30
CA SER A 3 -4.27 -2.35 -5.84
C SER A 3 -4.73 -0.97 -5.39
N VAL A 4 -5.54 -0.93 -4.35
CA VAL A 4 -6.12 0.31 -3.82
C VAL A 4 -5.70 0.45 -2.36
N LEU A 5 -5.12 1.59 -2.03
CA LEU A 5 -4.89 1.98 -0.65
C LEU A 5 -6.03 2.89 -0.21
N VAL A 6 -6.64 2.56 0.92
CA VAL A 6 -7.73 3.32 1.53
C VAL A 6 -7.35 3.79 2.92
N ASP A 7 -8.02 4.81 3.43
CA ASP A 7 -7.97 5.15 4.84
C ASP A 7 -8.89 4.23 5.66
N LEU A 8 -9.00 4.50 6.97
CA LEU A 8 -9.82 3.71 7.88
C LEU A 8 -11.33 3.81 7.60
N GLU A 9 -11.77 4.85 6.88
CA GLU A 9 -13.17 5.09 6.52
C GLU A 9 -13.48 4.63 5.09
N GLY A 10 -12.49 4.08 4.39
CA GLY A 10 -12.62 3.58 3.01
C GLY A 10 -12.39 4.65 1.94
N LEU A 11 -11.93 5.86 2.30
CA LEU A 11 -11.58 6.88 1.32
C LEU A 11 -10.38 6.39 0.49
N PRO A 12 -10.49 6.29 -0.84
CA PRO A 12 -9.36 5.91 -1.68
C PRO A 12 -8.26 6.96 -1.58
N LEU A 13 -7.14 6.53 -1.02
CA LEU A 13 -5.94 7.34 -0.87
C LEU A 13 -5.05 7.20 -2.11
N SER A 14 -4.96 6.00 -2.69
CA SER A 14 -4.16 5.72 -3.88
C SER A 14 -4.69 4.54 -4.68
N ILE A 15 -4.46 4.56 -5.99
CA ILE A 15 -4.77 3.45 -6.90
C ILE A 15 -3.54 3.17 -7.75
N ILE A 16 -3.09 1.93 -7.75
CA ILE A 16 -2.00 1.45 -8.62
C ILE A 16 -2.55 0.40 -9.58
N VAL A 17 -2.26 0.61 -10.85
CA VAL A 17 -2.61 -0.31 -11.93
C VAL A 17 -1.31 -0.93 -12.43
N VAL A 18 -1.21 -2.25 -12.34
CA VAL A 18 -0.04 -3.00 -12.84
C VAL A 18 -0.44 -3.98 -13.93
N PRO A 19 0.49 -4.39 -14.81
CA PRO A 19 0.28 -5.49 -15.75
C PRO A 19 -0.16 -6.79 -15.05
N ALA A 20 -0.81 -7.68 -15.79
CA ALA A 20 -1.39 -8.91 -15.22
C ALA A 20 -0.34 -9.93 -14.74
N ASN A 21 0.90 -9.84 -15.21
CA ASN A 21 1.96 -10.81 -14.95
C ASN A 21 2.74 -10.54 -13.65
N GLU A 22 2.51 -9.42 -12.95
CA GLU A 22 3.20 -9.15 -11.69
C GLU A 22 2.50 -9.83 -10.51
N ASN A 23 3.30 -10.39 -9.59
CA ASN A 23 2.78 -11.03 -8.40
C ASN A 23 2.26 -9.98 -7.41
N ASP A 24 1.08 -10.18 -6.83
CA ASP A 24 0.48 -9.17 -5.95
C ASP A 24 1.32 -8.94 -4.69
N SER A 25 1.97 -9.99 -4.17
CA SER A 25 2.84 -9.91 -3.00
C SER A 25 4.02 -8.94 -3.18
N THR A 26 4.52 -8.74 -4.41
CA THR A 26 5.65 -7.84 -4.67
C THR A 26 5.23 -6.37 -4.78
N LEU A 27 3.93 -6.10 -4.87
CA LEU A 27 3.40 -4.76 -5.11
C LEU A 27 3.24 -3.93 -3.83
N TYR A 28 3.21 -4.56 -2.66
CA TYR A 28 2.95 -3.88 -1.38
C TYR A 28 3.97 -2.78 -1.07
N VAL A 29 5.26 -3.11 -1.09
CA VAL A 29 6.33 -2.16 -0.73
C VAL A 29 6.44 -1.00 -1.72
N PRO A 30 6.43 -1.22 -3.06
CA PRO A 30 6.38 -0.14 -4.04
C PRO A 30 5.17 0.78 -3.86
N THR A 31 3.99 0.21 -3.57
CA THR A 31 2.75 0.97 -3.35
C THR A 31 2.89 1.92 -2.17
N LEU A 32 3.38 1.43 -1.03
CA LEU A 32 3.57 2.26 0.16
C LEU A 32 4.68 3.30 0.00
N LYS A 33 5.80 2.97 -0.65
CA LYS A 33 6.93 3.91 -0.84
C LYS A 33 6.58 5.10 -1.71
N ASN A 34 5.77 4.87 -2.74
CA ASN A 34 5.39 5.91 -3.69
C ASN A 34 4.20 6.75 -3.21
N PHE A 35 3.58 6.36 -2.10
CA PHE A 35 2.40 7.02 -1.59
C PHE A 35 2.66 7.95 -0.40
N LYS A 36 1.96 9.09 -0.37
CA LYS A 36 1.95 10.02 0.76
C LYS A 36 0.50 10.33 1.12
N ILE A 37 0.13 10.10 2.38
CA ILE A 37 -1.22 10.44 2.86
C ILE A 37 -1.28 11.96 3.01
N GLN A 38 -2.07 12.61 2.15
CA GLN A 38 -2.29 14.05 2.24
C GLN A 38 -3.13 14.35 3.47
N ARG A 39 -2.73 15.37 4.24
CA ARG A 39 -3.49 15.87 5.38
C ARG A 39 -4.00 17.26 5.06
N PRO A 40 -5.18 17.66 5.58
CA PRO A 40 -5.70 19.02 5.37
C PRO A 40 -4.73 20.11 5.83
N ILE A 41 -3.96 19.83 6.88
CA ILE A 41 -2.98 20.75 7.48
C ILE A 41 -1.70 19.98 7.82
N GLY A 42 -0.55 20.58 7.50
CA GLY A 42 0.78 20.08 7.89
C GLY A 42 1.48 19.22 6.84
N ARG A 43 2.52 18.49 7.27
CA ARG A 43 3.32 17.63 6.37
C ARG A 43 2.53 16.36 6.01
N PRO A 44 2.57 15.91 4.74
CA PRO A 44 2.04 14.61 4.35
C PRO A 44 2.66 13.45 5.14
N VAL A 45 1.87 12.41 5.43
CA VAL A 45 2.37 11.24 6.15
C VAL A 45 2.98 10.27 5.16
N ASN A 46 4.28 10.03 5.30
CA ASN A 46 5.03 9.09 4.46
C ASN A 46 5.30 7.76 5.19
N ARG A 47 5.00 7.67 6.49
CA ARG A 47 5.14 6.46 7.31
C ARG A 47 3.93 6.33 8.22
N PRO A 48 2.88 5.59 7.79
CA PRO A 48 1.72 5.36 8.64
C PRO A 48 2.11 4.55 9.89
N SER A 49 1.42 4.77 11.00
CA SER A 49 1.64 4.04 12.26
C SER A 49 1.16 2.59 12.19
N LYS A 50 0.17 2.31 11.32
CA LYS A 50 -0.39 0.98 11.09
C LYS A 50 -0.84 0.87 9.64
N VAL A 51 -0.64 -0.30 9.04
CA VAL A 51 -1.18 -0.67 7.73
C VAL A 51 -1.87 -2.02 7.89
N THR A 52 -3.08 -2.13 7.37
CA THR A 52 -3.81 -3.40 7.24
C THR A 52 -3.78 -3.79 5.77
N ALA A 53 -3.42 -5.02 5.47
CA ALA A 53 -3.32 -5.53 4.11
C ALA A 53 -3.87 -6.96 4.03
N ASP A 54 -4.26 -7.38 2.84
CA ASP A 54 -4.70 -8.75 2.60
C ASP A 54 -3.57 -9.77 2.80
N ALA A 55 -3.94 -11.00 3.17
CA ALA A 55 -3.00 -12.09 3.40
C ALA A 55 -2.10 -12.41 2.19
N ILE A 56 -2.51 -12.07 0.96
CA ILE A 56 -1.69 -12.25 -0.25
C ILE A 56 -0.43 -11.38 -0.26
N TYR A 57 -0.42 -10.30 0.51
CA TYR A 57 0.76 -9.44 0.70
C TYR A 57 1.69 -9.95 1.81
N ASP A 58 1.29 -11.00 2.53
CA ASP A 58 2.17 -11.67 3.48
C ASP A 58 3.25 -12.41 2.69
N THR A 59 4.44 -11.82 2.68
CA THR A 59 5.63 -12.47 2.13
C THR A 59 6.27 -13.24 3.27
N VAL A 60 6.42 -14.55 3.10
CA VAL A 60 7.26 -15.37 3.98
C VAL A 60 8.70 -14.84 3.91
N ASN A 61 9.02 -13.87 4.75
CA ASN A 61 10.38 -13.66 5.21
C ASN A 61 10.66 -14.78 6.23
N GLY A 62 10.79 -16.00 5.72
CA GLY A 62 11.62 -17.00 6.37
C GLY A 62 13.04 -16.44 6.37
N SER A 63 13.54 -16.16 7.56
CA SER A 63 14.96 -15.95 7.81
C SER A 63 15.78 -17.10 7.20
N GLU A 64 16.64 -16.77 6.24
CA GLU A 64 17.93 -17.43 6.01
C GLU A 64 19.02 -16.37 5.95
#